data_AF-A6GZ39-F1
#
_entry.id   AF-A6GZ39-F1
#
_cell.length_a   1.000
_cell.length_b   1.000
_cell.length_c   1.000
_cell.angle_alpha   90.00
_cell.angle_beta   90.00
_cell.angle_gamma   90.00
#
_symmetry.space_group_name_H-M   'P 1'
#
loop_
_entity.id
_entity.type
_entity.pdbx_description
1 polymer ?
#
loop_
_entity_poly.entity_id
_entity_poly.type
_entity_poly.pdbx_seq_one_letter_code
_entity_poly.pdbx_strand_id
1 'polypeptide(L)' 'MGIGASVIQGIKIGKWVTIGAGAVIIKDVPDFAVVVGNPGRIIKVNNNE' A
#
# COMPACT_ATOMS: atom_id res chain seq x y z
N MET A 1 1.94 -7.87 -0.64
CA MET A 1 2.72 -7.24 0.44
C MET A 1 4.16 -7.67 0.28
N GLY A 2 5.09 -6.73 0.07
CA GLY A 2 6.52 -7.02 0.01
C GLY A 2 7.08 -7.38 1.39
N ILE A 3 8.22 -8.08 1.39
CA ILE A 3 8.91 -8.46 2.63
C ILE A 3 9.28 -7.23 3.47
N GLY A 4 9.09 -7.32 4.79
CA GLY A 4 9.40 -6.24 5.73
C GLY A 4 8.48 -5.02 5.65
N ALA A 5 7.38 -5.07 4.87
CA ALA A 5 6.37 -4.03 4.91
C ALA A 5 5.60 -4.07 6.24
N SER A 6 5.29 -2.90 6.79
CA SER A 6 4.53 -2.73 8.03
C SER A 6 3.30 -1.87 7.77
N VAL A 7 2.16 -2.27 8.35
CA VAL A 7 0.88 -1.57 8.22
C VAL A 7 0.38 -1.29 9.63
N ILE A 8 0.05 -0.03 9.93
CA ILE A 8 -0.52 0.32 11.23
C ILE A 8 -1.90 -0.32 11.41
N GLN A 9 -2.28 -0.62 12.64
CA GLN A 9 -3.61 -1.15 12.94
C GLN A 9 -4.70 -0.10 12.65
N GLY A 10 -5.90 -0.57 12.30
CA GLY A 10 -7.08 0.28 12.16
C GLY A 10 -7.24 0.99 10.80
N ILE A 11 -6.37 0.72 9.83
CA ILE A 11 -6.52 1.23 8.45
C ILE A 11 -6.96 0.14 7.48
N LYS A 12 -7.59 0.57 6.38
CA LYS A 12 -8.08 -0.29 5.32
C LYS A 12 -7.06 -0.40 4.18
N ILE A 13 -6.73 -1.64 3.81
CA ILE A 13 -5.99 -1.95 2.59
C ILE A 13 -6.98 -2.46 1.55
N GLY A 14 -7.03 -1.80 0.40
CA GLY A 14 -7.87 -2.18 -0.72
C GLY A 14 -7.51 -3.54 -1.34
N LYS A 15 -8.38 -4.01 -2.23
CA LYS A 15 -8.17 -5.22 -3.02
C LYS A 15 -7.04 -5.01 -4.02
N TRP A 16 -6.28 -6.06 -4.30
CA TRP A 16 -5.23 -6.07 -5.34
C TRP A 16 -4.17 -4.97 -5.18
N VAL A 17 -3.97 -4.48 -3.96
CA VAL A 17 -2.94 -3.50 -3.64
C VAL A 17 -1.55 -4.15 -3.68
N THR A 18 -0.59 -3.46 -4.29
CA THR A 18 0.82 -3.81 -4.25
C THR A 18 1.56 -2.90 -3.27
N ILE A 19 2.07 -3.46 -2.17
CA ILE A 19 2.91 -2.75 -1.21
C ILE A 19 4.36 -3.19 -1.41
N GLY A 20 5.27 -2.25 -1.63
CA GLY A 20 6.70 -2.50 -1.79
C GLY A 20 7.37 -3.03 -0.53
N ALA A 21 8.52 -3.70 -0.68
CA ALA A 21 9.32 -4.17 0.44
C ALA A 21 9.76 -3.01 1.35
N GLY A 22 9.76 -3.22 2.66
CA GLY A 22 10.14 -2.21 3.66
C GLY A 22 9.22 -0.98 3.76
N ALA A 23 8.06 -0.97 3.08
CA ALA A 23 7.15 0.16 3.13
C ALA A 23 6.42 0.25 4.48
N VAL A 24 6.15 1.47 4.95
CA VAL A 24 5.43 1.72 6.22
C VAL A 24 4.13 2.45 5.94
N ILE A 25 3.01 1.73 6.02
CA ILE A 25 1.69 2.22 5.65
C ILE A 25 0.97 2.77 6.89
N ILE A 26 0.71 4.07 6.87
CA ILE A 26 0.10 4.83 7.97
C ILE A 26 -1.24 5.48 7.60
N LYS A 27 -1.78 5.19 6.41
CA LYS A 27 -3.05 5.71 5.88
C LYS A 27 -3.75 4.64 5.04
N ASP A 28 -5.07 4.74 4.91
CA ASP A 28 -5.86 3.86 4.03
C ASP A 28 -5.30 3.85 2.60
N VAL A 29 -5.37 2.67 1.97
CA VAL A 29 -4.89 2.45 0.61
C VAL A 29 -6.04 1.99 -0.28
N PRO A 30 -6.34 2.69 -1.39
CA PRO A 30 -7.43 2.33 -2.29
C PRO A 30 -7.11 1.06 -3.08
N ASP A 31 -8.14 0.43 -3.64
CA ASP A 31 -8.01 -0.76 -4.48
C ASP A 31 -7.02 -0.52 -5.64
N PHE A 32 -6.29 -1.57 -6.02
CA PHE A 32 -5.35 -1.59 -7.16
C PHE A 32 -4.19 -0.57 -7.08
N ALA A 33 -3.96 0.04 -5.91
CA ALA A 33 -2.87 0.97 -5.71
C ALA A 33 -1.51 0.27 -5.58
N VAL A 34 -0.45 0.97 -5.97
CA VAL A 34 0.94 0.61 -5.72
C VAL A 34 1.54 1.61 -4.73
N VAL A 35 2.00 1.12 -3.58
CA VAL A 35 2.50 1.93 -2.46
C VAL A 35 3.91 1.53 -2.09
N VAL A 36 4.81 2.51 -1.94
CA VAL A 36 6.22 2.28 -1.57
C VAL A 36 6.70 3.33 -0.56
N GLY A 37 7.82 3.03 0.12
CA GLY A 37 8.54 3.97 0.98
C GLY A 37 8.09 4.02 2.44
N ASN A 38 8.82 4.82 3.22
CA ASN A 38 8.54 5.11 4.63
C ASN A 38 8.64 6.63 4.85
N PRO A 39 7.53 7.35 5.14
CA PRO A 39 6.16 6.85 5.15
C PRO A 39 5.67 6.47 3.75
N GLY A 40 4.80 5.45 3.67
CA GLY A 40 4.26 4.93 2.42
C GLY A 40 3.54 6.00 1.59
N ARG A 41 3.80 6.01 0.28
CA ARG A 41 3.19 6.90 -0.71
C ARG A 41 2.69 6.09 -1.90
N ILE A 42 1.48 6.39 -2.34
CA ILE A 42 0.90 5.82 -3.57
C ILE A 42 1.66 6.42 -4.74
N ILE A 43 2.27 5.56 -5.57
CA ILE A 43 3.00 5.97 -6.79
C ILE A 43 2.22 5.64 -8.07
N LYS A 44 1.22 4.76 -7.97
CA LYS A 44 0.37 4.35 -9.09
C LYS A 44 -0.97 3.84 -8.56
N VAL A 45 -2.04 4.04 -9.33
CA VAL A 45 -3.33 3.38 -9.14
C VAL A 45 -3.72 2.77 -10.48
N ASN A 46 -3.89 1.45 -10.52
CA ASN A 46 -4.29 0.76 -11.76
C ASN A 46 -5.82 0.74 -11.83
N ASN A 47 -6.42 1.51 -12.74
CA ASN A 47 -7.88 1.56 -12.93
C ASN A 47 -8.39 0.59 -14.02
N ASN A 48 -7.66 -0.50 -14.30
CA ASN A 48 -8.08 -1.44 -15.34
C ASN A 48 -8.92 -2.54 -14.68
N GLU A 49 -10.23 -2.50 -14.94
CA GLU A 49 -11.16 -3.63 -14.76
C GLU A 49 -10.82 -4.78 -15.71
#